data_AF-A0A5A9FQX4-F1
#
_entry.id   AF-A0A5A9FQX4-F1
#
_cell.length_a   1.000
_cell.length_b   1.000
_cell.length_c   1.000
_cell.angle_alpha   90.00
_cell.angle_beta   90.00
_cell.angle_gamma   90.00
#
_symmetry.space_group_name_H-M   'P 1'
#
loop_
_entity.id
_entity.type
_entity.pdbx_description
1 polymer ?
#
loop_
_entity_poly.entity_id
_entity_poly.type
_entity_poly.pdbx_seq_one_letter_code
_entity_poly.pdbx_strand_id
1 'polypeptide(L)'
;QGRDRAASEAFWRARTAEIDQPTRIVSLLPSDPRADSPADREGQGEYRCVFTVEETRRLADLARHCDVTLNTLMQAAWAVLLRQHGGQDTVAFGTTVSGRPAELPGVEHRLGLFINTLPVILTPNPAMPVADWLRTVQHRNLDLREHEHTPLADIQHWSGQTASGDAGGALFDSLLVFESYPVAEALRQGSPDGLRFSPVVGYERTSYPLTIAIMPGDRLELHHRYDRAHVAGPAVLRVAGHLRRLLLAMADAPDLPLGALSVLDGIDRGRILGAWNRQEPMDATPLPRLFEAQAARTPDANAVIAGTRSLSYAELNRLANRLAHRMRALGVAPGVPVAVMLERTEVLPTGLLAILKAGGAYVPLDPEYPTDRVAYMLADSRAALVLTQRSLLPRLPTGEGLRILALDDPALDLESCPDHDPRPVNRAEDAAYVIYTSGSTGRPKGVVIEHRNASALIDWALRIYRPEQLQGVLASTSVCFDLSVWEFFVTLSAGGHVVMADNALSLPDLPARDRVRLINTVPSAIAGLLRSGGIPPGVRTVNLAGEPLAQSLVDELYAAGIADVYDLYGPSEDTTYSTVTRREPGGRANIGRPIAGTQGYVLDGDLNPVPLGVVGELYLGGSGLARG
;
A
#
# COMPACT_ATOMS: atom_id res chain seq x y z
N GLN A 1 -44.04 9.46 29.99
CA GLN A 1 -43.26 8.24 30.33
C GLN A 1 -43.92 6.95 29.79
N GLY A 2 -44.66 7.01 28.67
CA GLY A 2 -45.38 5.84 28.13
C GLY A 2 -45.11 5.58 26.65
N ARG A 3 -43.87 5.76 26.20
CA ARG A 3 -43.46 5.28 24.85
C ARG A 3 -42.93 3.87 24.98
N ASP A 4 -43.27 3.02 24.02
CA ASP A 4 -42.98 1.59 24.04
C ASP A 4 -41.46 1.33 23.95
N ARG A 5 -40.86 0.97 25.09
CA ARG A 5 -39.43 0.65 25.20
C ARG A 5 -39.05 -0.50 24.26
N ALA A 6 -39.93 -1.47 24.04
CA ALA A 6 -39.66 -2.60 23.16
C ALA A 6 -39.62 -2.16 21.69
N ALA A 7 -40.48 -1.22 21.29
CA ALA A 7 -40.44 -0.62 19.96
C ALA A 7 -39.14 0.17 19.72
N SER A 8 -38.71 0.99 20.69
CA SER A 8 -37.42 1.69 20.61
C SER A 8 -36.24 0.72 20.58
N GLU A 9 -36.24 -0.33 21.40
CA GLU A 9 -35.19 -1.35 21.39
C GLU A 9 -35.10 -2.06 20.02
N ALA A 10 -36.24 -2.48 19.46
CA ALA A 10 -36.27 -3.12 18.14
C ALA A 10 -35.73 -2.20 17.04
N PHE A 11 -36.14 -0.92 17.05
CA PHE A 11 -35.65 0.08 16.10
C PHE A 11 -34.12 0.25 16.19
N TRP A 12 -33.58 0.47 17.40
CA TRP A 12 -32.15 0.70 17.57
C TRP A 12 -31.32 -0.56 17.31
N ARG A 13 -31.81 -1.76 17.63
CA ARG A 13 -31.14 -3.01 17.25
C ARG A 13 -31.05 -3.17 15.74
N ALA A 14 -32.14 -2.91 15.01
CA ALA A 14 -32.11 -2.94 13.56
C ALA A 14 -31.12 -1.92 12.98
N ARG A 15 -31.09 -0.70 13.55
CA ARG A 15 -30.18 0.37 13.09
C ARG A 15 -28.72 0.10 13.38
N THR A 16 -28.41 -0.39 14.58
CA THR A 16 -27.04 -0.71 15.01
C THR A 16 -26.50 -1.99 14.39
N ALA A 17 -27.37 -2.84 13.83
CA ALA A 17 -26.96 -3.98 13.02
C ALA A 17 -26.44 -3.58 11.62
N GLU A 18 -26.69 -2.35 11.14
CA GLU A 18 -26.16 -1.85 9.86
C GLU A 18 -24.65 -1.55 9.92
N ILE A 19 -24.07 -1.41 11.12
CA ILE A 19 -22.65 -1.08 11.33
C ILE A 19 -21.84 -2.30 11.77
N ASP A 20 -20.84 -2.66 10.97
CA ASP A 20 -20.00 -3.85 11.22
C ASP A 20 -19.03 -3.64 12.38
N GLN A 21 -18.50 -2.43 12.52
CA GLN A 21 -17.50 -2.06 13.53
C GLN A 21 -17.63 -0.58 13.90
N PRO A 22 -17.25 -0.17 15.13
CA PRO A 22 -17.31 1.23 15.53
C PRO A 22 -16.58 2.17 14.56
N THR A 23 -17.16 3.34 14.32
CA THR A 23 -16.50 4.38 13.52
C THR A 23 -15.63 5.24 14.41
N ARG A 24 -14.31 5.11 14.26
CA ARG A 24 -13.31 5.74 15.11
C ARG A 24 -12.45 6.75 14.35
N ILE A 25 -12.86 8.01 14.26
CA ILE A 25 -12.09 9.01 13.52
C ILE A 25 -10.66 9.16 14.06
N VAL A 26 -10.43 8.93 15.35
CA VAL A 26 -9.08 8.98 15.93
C VAL A 26 -8.15 7.98 15.27
N SER A 27 -8.61 6.74 15.01
CA SER A 27 -7.78 5.74 14.32
C SER A 27 -7.60 6.02 12.83
N LEU A 28 -8.45 6.88 12.26
CA LEU A 28 -8.39 7.28 10.85
C LEU A 28 -7.50 8.49 10.61
N LEU A 29 -7.13 9.19 11.69
CA LEU A 29 -6.23 10.33 11.63
C LEU A 29 -4.82 9.88 11.98
N PRO A 30 -3.84 10.09 11.09
CA PRO A 30 -2.48 9.70 11.37
C PRO A 30 -1.95 10.48 12.56
N SER A 31 -1.39 9.78 13.54
CA SER A 31 -0.63 10.36 14.64
C SER A 31 0.54 11.16 14.04
N ASP A 32 0.67 12.45 14.36
CA ASP A 32 1.81 13.25 13.89
C ASP A 32 3.06 12.92 14.74
N PRO A 33 4.12 12.32 14.15
CA PRO A 33 5.42 12.09 14.78
C PRO A 33 6.01 13.27 15.55
N ARG A 34 5.74 14.49 15.07
CA ARG A 34 6.40 15.72 15.52
C ARG A 34 5.65 16.41 16.65
N ALA A 35 4.46 15.93 16.99
CA ALA A 35 3.63 16.41 18.09
C ALA A 35 3.90 15.68 19.41
N ASP A 36 5.03 14.94 19.52
CA ASP A 36 5.36 14.07 20.66
C ASP A 36 5.94 14.81 21.89
N SER A 37 5.83 16.13 21.99
CA SER A 37 6.13 16.81 23.26
C SER A 37 4.98 16.52 24.25
N PRO A 38 5.25 16.01 25.48
CA PRO A 38 4.19 15.71 26.44
C PRO A 38 3.29 16.91 26.75
N ALA A 39 3.85 18.13 26.69
CA ALA A 39 3.13 19.38 26.92
C ALA A 39 2.10 19.70 25.83
N ASP A 40 2.27 19.20 24.60
CA ASP A 40 1.33 19.42 23.50
C ASP A 40 0.14 18.45 23.51
N ARG A 41 0.21 17.39 24.34
CA ARG A 41 -0.82 16.33 24.43
C ARG A 41 -1.82 16.54 25.57
N GLU A 42 -1.69 17.60 26.35
CA GLU A 42 -2.61 17.91 27.45
C GLU A 42 -3.69 18.92 27.04
N GLY A 43 -4.92 18.65 27.47
CA GLY A 43 -6.06 19.57 27.33
C GLY A 43 -6.78 19.49 25.99
N GLN A 44 -7.54 20.56 25.70
CA GLN A 44 -8.43 20.64 24.55
C GLN A 44 -7.88 21.65 23.53
N GLY A 45 -8.00 21.34 22.25
CA GLY A 45 -7.77 22.27 21.15
C GLY A 45 -9.07 22.74 20.52
N GLU A 46 -9.04 23.90 19.87
CA GLU A 46 -10.14 24.42 19.06
C GLU A 46 -9.59 24.95 17.74
N TYR A 47 -10.21 24.56 16.63
CA TYR A 47 -9.99 25.14 15.31
C TYR A 47 -11.31 25.65 14.75
N ARG A 48 -11.32 26.90 14.27
CA ARG A 48 -12.53 27.53 13.72
C ARG A 48 -12.41 27.65 12.21
N CYS A 49 -13.34 27.01 11.51
CA CYS A 49 -13.50 27.13 10.07
C CYS A 49 -14.65 28.09 9.78
N VAL A 50 -14.35 29.24 9.14
CA VAL A 50 -15.34 30.28 8.84
C VAL A 50 -15.60 30.28 7.34
N PHE A 51 -16.86 30.14 6.95
CA PHE A 51 -17.30 30.23 5.56
C PHE A 51 -17.54 31.68 5.18
N THR A 52 -17.32 32.01 3.91
CA THR A 52 -17.73 33.33 3.39
C THR A 52 -19.26 33.43 3.36
N VAL A 53 -19.77 34.66 3.27
CA VAL A 53 -21.23 34.89 3.10
C VAL A 53 -21.76 34.20 1.84
N GLU A 54 -20.96 34.22 0.77
CA GLU A 54 -21.31 33.57 -0.50
C GLU A 54 -21.41 32.05 -0.35
N GLU A 55 -20.41 31.43 0.25
CA GLU A 55 -20.38 30.00 0.52
C GLU A 55 -21.53 29.58 1.44
N THR A 56 -21.81 30.37 2.48
CA THR A 56 -22.93 30.14 3.40
C THR A 56 -24.26 30.15 2.65
N ARG A 57 -24.47 31.13 1.75
CA ARG A 57 -25.68 31.21 0.93
C ARG A 57 -25.82 30.01 0.01
N ARG A 58 -24.73 29.61 -0.67
CA ARG A 58 -24.72 28.44 -1.56
C ARG A 58 -25.12 27.15 -0.83
N LEU A 59 -24.62 26.93 0.39
CA LEU A 59 -25.02 25.77 1.21
C LEU A 59 -26.49 25.85 1.65
N ALA A 60 -26.96 27.04 2.03
CA ALA A 60 -28.37 27.25 2.39
C ALA A 60 -29.32 27.07 1.20
N ASP A 61 -28.91 27.48 0.00
CA ASP A 61 -29.67 27.32 -1.23
C ASP A 61 -29.73 25.86 -1.66
N LEU A 62 -28.63 25.11 -1.55
CA LEU A 62 -28.65 23.65 -1.74
C LEU A 62 -29.62 22.97 -0.78
N ALA A 63 -29.52 23.28 0.52
CA ALA A 63 -30.39 22.69 1.53
C ALA A 63 -31.88 22.97 1.22
N ARG A 64 -32.19 24.20 0.81
CA ARG A 64 -33.55 24.59 0.39
C ARG A 64 -33.98 23.88 -0.90
N HIS A 65 -33.11 23.77 -1.89
CA HIS A 65 -33.41 23.11 -3.16
C HIS A 65 -33.71 21.62 -3.00
N CYS A 66 -33.05 20.96 -2.05
CA CYS A 66 -33.27 19.54 -1.75
C CYS A 66 -34.35 19.30 -0.68
N ASP A 67 -35.03 20.35 -0.19
CA ASP A 67 -36.00 20.29 0.91
C ASP A 67 -35.45 19.66 2.20
N VAL A 68 -34.20 19.98 2.55
CA VAL A 68 -33.51 19.50 3.75
C VAL A 68 -33.02 20.64 4.65
N THR A 69 -32.70 20.32 5.89
CA THR A 69 -32.11 21.29 6.82
C THR A 69 -30.60 21.44 6.62
N LEU A 70 -30.02 22.57 7.03
CA LEU A 70 -28.56 22.75 7.06
C LEU A 70 -27.87 21.71 7.96
N ASN A 71 -28.52 21.29 9.05
CA ASN A 71 -28.04 20.21 9.91
C ASN A 71 -27.97 18.88 9.13
N THR A 72 -29.03 18.54 8.36
CA THR A 72 -29.06 17.36 7.49
C THR A 72 -27.92 17.39 6.47
N LEU A 73 -27.68 18.54 5.82
CA LEU A 73 -26.55 18.71 4.90
C LEU A 73 -25.20 18.45 5.59
N MET A 74 -25.01 18.97 6.81
CA MET A 74 -23.77 18.75 7.56
C MET A 74 -23.57 17.29 7.94
N GLN A 75 -24.63 16.62 8.42
CA GLN A 75 -24.60 15.19 8.75
C GLN A 75 -24.31 14.33 7.53
N ALA A 76 -24.92 14.65 6.39
CA ALA A 76 -24.70 13.97 5.13
C ALA A 76 -23.27 14.11 4.63
N ALA A 77 -22.69 15.31 4.68
CA ALA A 77 -21.29 15.55 4.31
C ALA A 77 -20.32 14.86 5.28
N TRP A 78 -20.61 14.89 6.58
CA TRP A 78 -19.78 14.24 7.59
C TRP A 78 -19.74 12.72 7.43
N ALA A 79 -20.87 12.09 7.14
CA ALA A 79 -20.93 10.66 6.87
C ALA A 79 -20.08 10.26 5.66
N VAL A 80 -20.16 11.01 4.56
CA VAL A 80 -19.34 10.79 3.36
C VAL A 80 -17.86 10.94 3.68
N LEU A 81 -17.49 11.97 4.45
CA LEU A 81 -16.10 12.18 4.84
C LEU A 81 -15.57 11.06 5.75
N LEU A 82 -16.37 10.58 6.71
CA LEU A 82 -16.00 9.45 7.57
C LEU A 82 -15.78 8.18 6.74
N ARG A 83 -16.62 7.91 5.73
CA ARG A 83 -16.43 6.78 4.81
C ARG A 83 -15.12 6.92 4.03
N GLN A 84 -14.85 8.11 3.47
CA GLN A 84 -13.61 8.36 2.70
C GLN A 84 -12.33 8.27 3.54
N HIS A 85 -12.39 8.61 4.84
CA HIS A 85 -11.26 8.46 5.76
C HIS A 85 -11.16 7.06 6.37
N GLY A 86 -12.29 6.35 6.46
CA GLY A 86 -12.41 5.10 7.22
C GLY A 86 -12.43 3.83 6.40
N GLY A 87 -12.71 3.93 5.10
CA GLY A 87 -12.97 2.77 4.24
C GLY A 87 -14.22 1.96 4.63
N GLN A 88 -14.96 2.38 5.66
CA GLN A 88 -16.18 1.73 6.13
C GLN A 88 -17.36 2.17 5.28
N ASP A 89 -18.14 1.24 4.75
CA ASP A 89 -19.35 1.56 3.97
C ASP A 89 -20.45 2.17 4.85
N THR A 90 -20.69 1.58 6.02
CA THR A 90 -21.59 2.14 7.04
C THR A 90 -20.77 2.82 8.13
N VAL A 91 -21.10 4.08 8.42
CA VAL A 91 -20.45 4.90 9.43
C VAL A 91 -21.42 5.37 10.50
N ALA A 92 -20.90 5.62 11.70
CA ALA A 92 -21.64 6.20 12.81
C ALA A 92 -20.96 7.45 13.38
N PHE A 93 -21.77 8.39 13.83
CA PHE A 93 -21.34 9.54 14.65
C PHE A 93 -22.48 9.97 15.57
N GLY A 94 -22.17 10.74 16.60
CA GLY A 94 -23.17 11.27 17.51
C GLY A 94 -23.77 12.57 16.98
N THR A 95 -25.05 12.80 17.26
CA THR A 95 -25.64 14.13 17.18
C THR A 95 -26.40 14.47 18.45
N THR A 96 -26.45 15.75 18.83
CA THR A 96 -27.24 16.22 19.96
C THR A 96 -28.65 16.61 19.51
N VAL A 97 -29.65 16.18 20.28
CA VAL A 97 -31.04 16.59 20.14
C VAL A 97 -31.49 17.33 21.40
N SER A 98 -32.46 18.24 21.26
CA SER A 98 -32.98 19.01 22.40
C SER A 98 -33.62 18.11 23.47
N GLY A 99 -34.13 16.94 23.07
CA GLY A 99 -34.91 16.00 23.87
C GLY A 99 -36.15 16.62 24.51
N ARG A 100 -36.66 17.70 23.88
CA ARG A 100 -37.91 18.38 24.26
C ARG A 100 -39.02 17.93 23.31
N PRO A 101 -39.89 16.98 23.72
CA PRO A 101 -40.92 16.45 22.84
C PRO A 101 -41.98 17.52 22.52
N ALA A 102 -42.24 17.75 21.23
CA ALA A 102 -43.23 18.73 20.75
C ALA A 102 -44.65 18.48 21.28
N GLU A 103 -44.96 17.23 21.62
CA GLU A 103 -46.24 16.81 22.21
C GLU A 103 -46.47 17.34 23.63
N LEU A 104 -45.42 17.81 24.32
CA LEU A 104 -45.50 18.32 25.69
C LEU A 104 -45.70 19.85 25.68
N PRO A 105 -46.91 20.36 26.01
CA PRO A 105 -47.17 21.80 25.93
C PRO A 105 -46.25 22.60 26.86
N GLY A 106 -45.67 23.67 26.30
CA GLY A 106 -44.77 24.58 27.01
C GLY A 106 -43.41 23.98 27.37
N VAL A 107 -43.01 22.85 26.77
CA VAL A 107 -41.72 22.21 27.05
C VAL A 107 -40.54 23.16 26.80
N GLU A 108 -40.63 24.06 25.83
CA GLU A 108 -39.60 25.05 25.48
C GLU A 108 -39.18 25.95 26.65
N HIS A 109 -40.08 26.17 27.61
CA HIS A 109 -39.86 27.06 28.76
C HIS A 109 -39.56 26.32 30.07
N ARG A 110 -39.39 24.99 30.02
CA ARG A 110 -39.10 24.18 31.22
C ARG A 110 -37.59 24.05 31.46
N LEU A 111 -37.16 24.29 32.69
CA LEU A 111 -35.79 24.01 33.12
C LEU A 111 -35.64 22.53 33.49
N GLY A 112 -34.58 21.88 32.99
CA GLY A 112 -34.31 20.46 33.22
C GLY A 112 -33.27 19.90 32.25
N LEU A 113 -32.80 18.67 32.50
CA LEU A 113 -31.91 17.95 31.60
C LEU A 113 -32.74 17.28 30.49
N PHE A 114 -32.75 17.90 29.31
CA PHE A 114 -33.48 17.39 28.15
C PHE A 114 -32.52 16.96 27.02
N ILE A 115 -31.35 17.58 26.90
CA ILE A 115 -30.42 17.28 25.80
C ILE A 115 -30.04 15.80 25.83
N ASN A 116 -30.09 15.16 24.66
CA ASN A 116 -29.72 13.77 24.51
C ASN A 116 -28.78 13.62 23.31
N THR A 117 -27.95 12.58 23.32
CA THR A 117 -27.07 12.24 22.22
C THR A 117 -27.57 10.96 21.56
N LEU A 118 -27.71 11.00 20.23
CA LEU A 118 -28.16 9.86 19.44
C LEU A 118 -27.10 9.45 18.43
N PRO A 119 -26.91 8.15 18.16
CA PRO A 119 -26.15 7.69 17.03
C PRO A 119 -26.90 8.02 15.73
N VAL A 120 -26.21 8.63 14.79
CA VAL A 120 -26.59 8.71 13.38
C VAL A 120 -25.76 7.67 12.65
N ILE A 121 -26.42 6.65 12.10
CA ILE A 121 -25.80 5.54 11.38
C ILE A 121 -26.18 5.67 9.91
N LEU A 122 -25.21 5.74 9.01
CA LEU A 122 -25.44 6.09 7.62
C LEU A 122 -24.54 5.25 6.72
N THR A 123 -25.07 4.84 5.57
CA THR A 123 -24.35 4.05 4.57
C THR A 123 -24.29 4.85 3.26
N PRO A 124 -23.32 5.76 3.08
CA PRO A 124 -23.21 6.56 1.86
C PRO A 124 -22.92 5.66 0.66
N ASN A 125 -23.80 5.67 -0.34
CA ASN A 125 -23.62 4.93 -1.58
C ASN A 125 -22.84 5.79 -2.61
N PRO A 126 -21.63 5.39 -3.05
CA PRO A 126 -20.80 6.15 -4.00
C PRO A 126 -21.50 6.50 -5.31
N ALA A 127 -22.41 5.64 -5.78
CA ALA A 127 -23.13 5.81 -7.04
C ALA A 127 -24.35 6.74 -6.90
N MET A 128 -24.77 7.08 -5.68
CA MET A 128 -25.95 7.91 -5.43
C MET A 128 -25.64 9.39 -5.69
N PRO A 129 -26.51 10.15 -6.40
CA PRO A 129 -26.39 11.60 -6.51
C PRO A 129 -26.46 12.30 -5.15
N VAL A 130 -25.75 13.42 -5.00
CA VAL A 130 -25.76 14.21 -3.74
C VAL A 130 -27.19 14.58 -3.33
N ALA A 131 -28.03 15.05 -4.24
CA ALA A 131 -29.40 15.45 -3.92
C ALA A 131 -30.23 14.30 -3.34
N ASP A 132 -30.09 13.11 -3.88
CA ASP A 132 -30.79 11.91 -3.40
C ASP A 132 -30.23 11.43 -2.05
N TRP A 133 -28.92 11.57 -1.86
CA TRP A 133 -28.28 11.32 -0.57
C TRP A 133 -28.82 12.24 0.52
N LEU A 134 -28.94 13.54 0.25
CA LEU A 134 -29.49 14.51 1.20
C LEU A 134 -30.92 14.16 1.61
N ARG A 135 -31.78 13.80 0.65
CA ARG A 135 -33.15 13.35 0.94
C ARG A 135 -33.17 12.05 1.76
N THR A 136 -32.26 11.12 1.46
CA THR A 136 -32.10 9.88 2.22
C THR A 136 -31.74 10.17 3.68
N VAL A 137 -30.77 11.04 3.94
CA VAL A 137 -30.40 11.44 5.30
C VAL A 137 -31.54 12.18 5.99
N GLN A 138 -32.29 13.04 5.27
CA GLN A 138 -33.47 13.71 5.81
C GLN A 138 -34.53 12.71 6.28
N HIS A 139 -34.83 11.68 5.47
CA HIS A 139 -35.76 10.62 5.84
C HIS A 139 -35.27 9.85 7.08
N ARG A 140 -34.00 9.44 7.11
CA ARG A 140 -33.42 8.76 8.28
C ARG A 140 -33.50 9.62 9.54
N ASN A 141 -33.31 10.94 9.43
CA ASN A 141 -33.45 11.86 10.56
C ASN A 141 -34.89 12.01 11.05
N LEU A 142 -35.89 11.88 10.17
CA LEU A 142 -37.30 11.88 10.56
C LEU A 142 -37.64 10.63 11.36
N ASP A 143 -37.17 9.45 10.93
CA ASP A 143 -37.37 8.18 11.64
C ASP A 143 -36.78 8.22 13.07
N LEU A 144 -35.63 8.90 13.23
CA LEU A 144 -34.98 9.03 14.54
C LEU A 144 -35.80 9.84 15.57
N ARG A 145 -36.71 10.74 15.12
CA ARG A 145 -37.46 11.65 16.02
C ARG A 145 -38.37 10.90 16.98
N GLU A 146 -39.00 9.81 16.54
CA GLU A 146 -39.92 9.05 17.40
C GLU A 146 -39.17 8.40 18.59
N HIS A 147 -37.89 8.10 18.39
CA HIS A 147 -37.01 7.41 19.32
C HIS A 147 -35.98 8.32 20.01
N GLU A 148 -36.09 9.64 19.85
CA GLU A 148 -35.08 10.63 20.30
C GLU A 148 -34.86 10.68 21.82
N HIS A 149 -35.82 10.14 22.58
CA HIS A 149 -35.80 10.05 24.04
C HIS A 149 -34.99 8.87 24.58
N THR A 150 -34.47 8.00 23.69
CA THR A 150 -33.74 6.80 24.10
C THR A 150 -32.33 7.17 24.58
N PRO A 151 -31.92 6.80 25.81
CA PRO A 151 -30.57 7.08 26.30
C PRO A 151 -29.48 6.39 25.45
N LEU A 152 -28.40 7.10 25.12
CA LEU A 152 -27.27 6.53 24.35
C LEU A 152 -26.70 5.25 24.98
N ALA A 153 -26.64 5.18 26.31
CA ALA A 153 -26.14 4.01 27.03
C ALA A 153 -26.98 2.75 26.76
N ASP A 154 -28.31 2.91 26.67
CA ASP A 154 -29.21 1.80 26.32
C ASP A 154 -28.99 1.35 24.87
N ILE A 155 -28.85 2.31 23.94
CA ILE A 155 -28.58 2.02 22.52
C ILE A 155 -27.27 1.25 22.35
N GLN A 156 -26.20 1.70 23.03
CA GLN A 156 -24.90 1.02 23.01
C GLN A 156 -24.99 -0.38 23.60
N HIS A 157 -25.73 -0.56 24.70
CA HIS A 157 -25.96 -1.87 25.28
C HIS A 157 -26.71 -2.82 24.33
N TRP A 158 -27.76 -2.33 23.66
CA TRP A 158 -28.54 -3.12 22.71
C TRP A 158 -27.77 -3.50 21.44
N SER A 159 -26.78 -2.70 21.03
CA SER A 159 -25.95 -2.99 19.86
C SER A 159 -25.13 -4.28 19.99
N GLY A 160 -24.89 -4.76 21.22
CA GLY A 160 -24.07 -5.96 21.46
C GLY A 160 -22.56 -5.78 21.22
N GLN A 161 -22.10 -4.60 20.79
CA GLN A 161 -20.70 -4.31 20.48
C GLN A 161 -19.79 -4.15 21.73
N THR A 162 -20.31 -4.41 22.93
CA THR A 162 -19.59 -4.31 24.21
C THR A 162 -18.73 -5.55 24.54
N ALA A 163 -18.69 -6.58 23.68
CA ALA A 163 -18.02 -7.85 23.98
C ALA A 163 -16.52 -7.91 23.65
N SER A 164 -15.98 -6.93 22.91
CA SER A 164 -14.59 -6.95 22.42
C SER A 164 -13.69 -6.01 23.24
N GLY A 165 -13.19 -6.50 24.38
CA GLY A 165 -11.91 -6.21 25.08
C GLY A 165 -11.30 -4.80 25.22
N ASP A 166 -11.56 -3.83 24.36
CA ASP A 166 -10.96 -2.50 24.39
C ASP A 166 -11.89 -1.51 25.08
N ALA A 167 -11.31 -0.56 25.82
CA ALA A 167 -12.03 0.37 26.67
C ALA A 167 -13.13 1.15 25.91
N GLY A 168 -14.39 0.70 26.05
CA GLY A 168 -15.53 1.61 26.10
C GLY A 168 -16.73 1.37 25.17
N GLY A 169 -16.88 0.27 24.43
CA GLY A 169 -18.17 -0.15 23.82
C GLY A 169 -18.95 0.87 22.97
N ALA A 170 -18.33 2.00 22.59
CA ALA A 170 -19.02 3.12 21.96
C ALA A 170 -19.06 2.95 20.43
N LEU A 171 -20.22 3.17 19.81
CA LEU A 171 -20.42 3.04 18.36
C LEU A 171 -19.61 4.04 17.53
N PHE A 172 -19.22 5.17 18.12
CA PHE A 172 -18.52 6.27 17.47
C PHE A 172 -17.67 7.08 18.46
N ASP A 173 -16.76 7.90 17.96
CA ASP A 173 -15.91 8.83 18.74
C ASP A 173 -15.96 10.29 18.27
N SER A 174 -16.85 10.61 17.32
CA SER A 174 -17.09 11.98 16.85
C SER A 174 -18.52 12.45 17.10
N LEU A 175 -18.68 13.74 17.40
CA LEU A 175 -19.96 14.37 17.71
C LEU A 175 -20.22 15.60 16.82
N LEU A 176 -21.40 15.67 16.21
CA LEU A 176 -21.92 16.85 15.51
C LEU A 176 -22.98 17.56 16.36
N VAL A 177 -22.75 18.83 16.66
CA VAL A 177 -23.65 19.66 17.47
C VAL A 177 -24.15 20.82 16.63
N PHE A 178 -25.47 20.93 16.45
CA PHE A 178 -26.07 22.06 15.75
C PHE A 178 -26.59 23.10 16.75
N GLU A 179 -25.97 24.27 16.79
CA GLU A 179 -26.33 25.33 17.74
C GLU A 179 -27.60 26.05 17.25
N SER A 180 -28.75 25.72 17.87
CA SER A 180 -30.05 26.30 17.46
C SER A 180 -30.35 27.65 18.13
N TYR A 181 -29.62 28.01 19.19
CA TYR A 181 -29.82 29.26 19.96
C TYR A 181 -28.48 29.84 20.43
N PRO A 182 -27.84 30.74 19.66
CA PRO A 182 -26.62 31.39 20.10
C PRO A 182 -26.93 32.29 21.32
N VAL A 183 -26.57 31.85 22.52
CA VAL A 183 -26.82 32.57 23.79
C VAL A 183 -26.29 34.01 23.71
N ALA A 184 -25.15 34.22 23.05
CA ALA A 184 -24.58 35.55 22.85
C ALA A 184 -25.47 36.48 22.00
N GLU A 185 -26.22 35.94 21.04
CA GLU A 185 -27.14 36.71 20.21
C GLU A 185 -28.44 37.04 20.97
N ALA A 186 -28.99 36.06 21.69
CA ALA A 186 -30.13 36.29 22.58
C ALA A 186 -29.83 37.35 23.66
N LEU A 187 -28.62 37.32 24.25
CA LEU A 187 -28.18 38.34 25.22
C LEU A 187 -27.98 39.72 24.58
N ARG A 188 -27.51 39.80 23.33
CA ARG A 188 -27.39 41.08 22.59
C ARG A 188 -28.77 41.67 22.27
N GLN A 189 -29.72 40.85 21.84
CA GLN A 189 -31.07 41.28 21.46
C GLN A 189 -31.95 41.63 22.68
N GLY A 190 -31.72 40.99 23.83
CA GLY A 190 -32.47 41.21 25.07
C GLY A 190 -31.87 42.22 26.05
N SER A 191 -30.78 42.89 25.69
CA SER A 191 -30.05 43.81 26.60
C SER A 191 -30.77 45.16 26.73
N PRO A 192 -31.01 45.69 27.95
CA PRO A 192 -31.47 47.06 28.14
C PRO A 192 -30.47 48.09 27.58
N ASP A 193 -30.95 49.26 27.17
CA ASP A 193 -30.11 50.35 26.66
C ASP A 193 -28.95 50.67 27.62
N GLY A 194 -27.72 50.58 27.12
CA GLY A 194 -26.49 50.89 27.84
C GLY A 194 -25.69 49.69 28.38
N LEU A 195 -26.27 48.47 28.40
CA LEU A 195 -25.55 47.26 28.84
C LEU A 195 -24.92 46.53 27.65
N ARG A 196 -23.59 46.43 27.63
CA ARG A 196 -22.82 45.70 26.60
C ARG A 196 -22.20 44.44 27.20
N PHE A 197 -22.60 43.28 26.71
CA PHE A 197 -21.95 42.02 27.04
C PHE A 197 -20.67 41.86 26.21
N SER A 198 -19.57 41.47 26.86
CA SER A 198 -18.38 40.98 26.17
C SER A 198 -18.68 39.66 25.45
N PRO A 199 -17.82 39.20 24.51
CA PRO A 199 -17.99 37.89 23.90
C PRO A 199 -18.15 36.80 24.97
N VAL A 200 -19.26 36.06 24.91
CA VAL A 200 -19.50 34.93 25.81
C VAL A 200 -18.57 33.81 25.42
N VAL A 201 -17.69 33.41 26.33
CA VAL A 201 -16.79 32.26 26.16
C VAL A 201 -17.39 31.09 26.96
N GLY A 202 -17.97 30.12 26.26
CA GLY A 202 -18.38 28.85 26.85
C GLY A 202 -17.17 27.92 26.95
N TYR A 203 -16.95 27.34 28.13
CA TYR A 203 -15.99 26.24 28.31
C TYR A 203 -16.76 24.93 28.36
N GLU A 204 -16.76 24.20 27.24
CA GLU A 204 -17.27 22.83 27.19
C GLU A 204 -16.09 21.85 27.13
N ARG A 205 -16.00 20.94 28.10
CA ARG A 205 -15.12 19.77 28.00
C ARG A 205 -15.83 18.73 27.14
N THR A 206 -15.27 18.40 25.99
CA THR A 206 -15.82 17.35 25.13
C THR A 206 -15.50 15.99 25.75
N SER A 207 -16.50 15.12 25.87
CA SER A 207 -16.31 13.71 26.23
C SER A 207 -15.92 12.85 25.03
N TYR A 208 -15.86 13.46 23.85
CA TYR A 208 -15.53 12.84 22.58
C TYR A 208 -14.20 13.41 22.05
N PRO A 209 -13.33 12.57 21.46
CA PRO A 209 -12.07 13.02 20.85
C PRO A 209 -12.21 14.13 19.83
N LEU A 210 -13.32 14.17 19.08
CA LEU A 210 -13.64 15.26 18.15
C LEU A 210 -15.12 15.66 18.24
N THR A 211 -15.36 16.95 18.48
CA THR A 211 -16.70 17.55 18.42
C THR A 211 -16.69 18.70 17.41
N ILE A 212 -17.66 18.72 16.51
CA ILE A 212 -17.85 19.77 15.51
C ILE A 212 -19.15 20.51 15.86
N ALA A 213 -19.02 21.73 16.39
CA ALA A 213 -20.16 22.60 16.61
C ALA A 213 -20.44 23.44 15.35
N ILE A 214 -21.69 23.43 14.91
CA ILE A 214 -22.19 24.11 13.72
C ILE A 214 -22.89 25.37 14.18
N MET A 215 -22.31 26.52 13.87
CA MET A 215 -22.83 27.84 14.26
C MET A 215 -23.45 28.50 13.03
N PRO A 216 -24.79 28.46 12.86
CA PRO A 216 -25.45 29.16 11.78
C PRO A 216 -25.40 30.68 12.00
N GLY A 217 -25.44 31.44 10.91
CA GLY A 217 -25.44 32.91 10.91
C GLY A 217 -25.21 33.46 9.50
N ASP A 218 -24.95 34.77 9.39
CA ASP A 218 -24.57 35.40 8.11
C ASP A 218 -23.33 34.75 7.48
N ARG A 219 -22.47 34.20 8.33
CA ARG A 219 -21.37 33.31 7.98
C ARG A 219 -21.52 32.04 8.79
N LEU A 220 -21.58 30.90 8.12
CA LEU A 220 -21.50 29.61 8.76
C LEU A 220 -20.12 29.45 9.40
N GLU A 221 -20.07 29.05 10.67
CA GLU A 221 -18.83 28.66 11.33
C GLU A 221 -18.90 27.21 11.81
N LEU A 222 -17.81 26.48 11.65
CA LEU A 222 -17.61 25.15 12.23
C LEU A 222 -16.50 25.24 13.27
N HIS A 223 -16.83 24.94 14.53
CA HIS A 223 -15.87 24.93 15.63
C HIS A 223 -15.48 23.47 15.91
N HIS A 224 -14.27 23.11 15.49
CA HIS A 224 -13.69 21.78 15.70
C HIS A 224 -12.97 21.77 17.04
N ARG A 225 -13.60 21.19 18.06
CA ARG A 225 -13.05 21.00 19.40
C ARG A 225 -12.52 19.57 19.52
N TYR A 226 -11.31 19.41 20.01
CA TYR A 226 -10.66 18.11 20.00
C TYR A 226 -9.76 17.88 21.22
N ASP A 227 -9.70 16.62 21.64
CA ASP A 227 -8.81 16.18 22.71
C ASP A 227 -7.40 15.99 22.18
N ARG A 228 -6.45 16.78 22.68
CA ARG A 228 -5.04 16.75 22.25
C ARG A 228 -4.33 15.47 22.63
N ALA A 229 -4.85 14.70 23.59
CA ALA A 229 -4.31 13.39 23.93
C ALA A 229 -4.52 12.38 22.80
N HIS A 230 -5.60 12.54 22.04
CA HIS A 230 -6.07 11.60 21.01
C HIS A 230 -5.89 12.13 19.58
N VAL A 231 -6.05 13.44 19.36
CA VAL A 231 -6.04 14.04 18.01
C VAL A 231 -5.03 15.18 17.94
N ALA A 232 -4.10 15.08 16.97
CA ALA A 232 -3.14 16.13 16.71
C ALA A 232 -3.79 17.32 15.96
N GLY A 233 -3.43 18.55 16.33
CA GLY A 233 -3.95 19.77 15.69
C GLY A 233 -3.85 19.77 14.15
N PRO A 234 -2.70 19.42 13.54
CA PRO A 234 -2.58 19.33 12.09
C PRO A 234 -3.58 18.36 11.43
N ALA A 235 -3.98 17.28 12.12
CA ALA A 235 -4.98 16.35 11.60
C ALA A 235 -6.38 17.00 11.57
N VAL A 236 -6.73 17.77 12.60
CA VAL A 236 -7.99 18.53 12.65
C VAL A 236 -8.09 19.54 11.53
N LEU A 237 -7.00 20.27 11.23
CA LEU A 237 -6.96 21.21 10.11
C LEU A 237 -7.22 20.51 8.77
N ARG A 238 -6.66 19.30 8.57
CA ARG A 238 -6.92 18.52 7.36
C ARG A 238 -8.37 18.08 7.26
N VAL A 239 -8.94 17.52 8.32
CA VAL A 239 -10.36 17.11 8.37
C VAL A 239 -11.30 18.29 8.11
N ALA A 240 -11.05 19.43 8.75
CA ALA A 240 -11.84 20.63 8.56
C ALA A 240 -11.75 21.14 7.10
N GLY A 241 -10.55 21.12 6.52
CA GLY A 241 -10.34 21.44 5.10
C GLY A 241 -11.08 20.50 4.16
N HIS A 242 -11.04 19.20 4.42
CA HIS A 242 -11.79 18.19 3.64
C HIS A 242 -13.29 18.38 3.75
N LEU A 243 -13.83 18.58 4.97
CA LEU A 243 -15.26 18.81 5.20
C LEU A 243 -15.74 20.06 4.46
N ARG A 244 -15.00 21.17 4.57
CA ARG A 244 -15.31 22.41 3.84
C ARG A 244 -15.34 22.18 2.33
N ARG A 245 -14.34 21.49 1.77
CA ARG A 245 -14.29 21.20 0.32
C ARG A 245 -15.43 20.32 -0.12
N LEU A 246 -15.75 19.28 0.65
CA LEU A 246 -16.85 18.37 0.35
C LEU A 246 -18.20 19.11 0.35
N LEU A 247 -18.46 19.95 1.36
CA LEU A 247 -19.67 20.77 1.43
C LEU A 247 -19.82 21.68 0.21
N LEU A 248 -18.73 22.34 -0.21
CA LEU A 248 -18.75 23.20 -1.38
C LEU A 248 -18.93 22.40 -2.68
N ALA A 249 -18.29 21.25 -2.81
CA ALA A 249 -18.44 20.36 -3.95
C ALA A 249 -19.88 19.81 -4.08
N MET A 250 -20.51 19.46 -2.96
CA MET A 250 -21.93 19.08 -2.90
C MET A 250 -22.85 20.21 -3.37
N ALA A 251 -22.53 21.46 -3.05
CA ALA A 251 -23.30 22.63 -3.50
C ALA A 251 -23.07 23.00 -4.97
N ASP A 252 -21.86 22.75 -5.50
CA ASP A 252 -21.55 23.01 -6.91
C ASP A 252 -22.12 21.96 -7.86
N ALA A 253 -22.30 20.73 -7.40
CA ALA A 253 -22.65 19.61 -8.27
C ALA A 253 -23.62 18.62 -7.59
N PRO A 254 -24.87 19.02 -7.30
CA PRO A 254 -25.84 18.20 -6.57
C PRO A 254 -26.27 16.93 -7.33
N ASP A 255 -26.09 16.89 -8.65
CA ASP A 255 -26.46 15.75 -9.50
C ASP A 255 -25.31 14.75 -9.67
N LEU A 256 -24.10 15.05 -9.19
CA LEU A 256 -22.97 14.13 -9.28
C LEU A 256 -23.07 13.00 -8.24
N PRO A 257 -22.58 11.79 -8.58
CA PRO A 257 -22.43 10.72 -7.61
C PRO A 257 -21.48 11.10 -6.47
N LEU A 258 -21.76 10.64 -5.24
CA LEU A 258 -20.93 10.89 -4.06
C LEU A 258 -19.45 10.50 -4.29
N GLY A 259 -19.20 9.38 -4.96
CA GLY A 259 -17.85 8.88 -5.25
C GLY A 259 -17.08 9.73 -6.26
N ALA A 260 -17.72 10.65 -6.99
CA ALA A 260 -17.06 11.57 -7.91
C ALA A 260 -16.57 12.85 -7.21
N LEU A 261 -16.98 13.10 -5.96
CA LEU A 261 -16.59 14.29 -5.21
C LEU A 261 -15.19 14.14 -4.61
N SER A 262 -14.27 15.01 -5.03
CA SER A 262 -12.91 15.01 -4.50
C SER A 262 -12.78 15.89 -3.26
N VAL A 263 -12.21 15.33 -2.19
CA VAL A 263 -11.83 16.07 -0.98
C VAL A 263 -10.39 16.61 -1.02
N LEU A 264 -9.60 16.24 -2.02
CA LEU A 264 -8.24 16.73 -2.20
C LEU A 264 -8.26 18.17 -2.75
N ASP A 265 -7.37 19.03 -2.24
CA ASP A 265 -7.12 20.29 -2.94
C ASP A 265 -6.24 20.09 -4.18
N GLY A 266 -6.16 21.10 -5.03
CA GLY A 266 -5.40 21.04 -6.28
C GLY A 266 -3.90 20.80 -6.07
N ILE A 267 -3.35 21.19 -4.91
CA ILE A 267 -1.92 21.00 -4.59
C ILE A 267 -1.68 19.53 -4.23
N ASP A 268 -2.45 18.97 -3.31
CA ASP A 268 -2.35 17.58 -2.90
C ASP A 268 -2.67 16.64 -4.07
N ARG A 269 -3.71 16.96 -4.85
CA ARG A 269 -4.04 16.21 -6.07
C ARG A 269 -2.91 16.26 -7.08
N GLY A 270 -2.33 17.44 -7.36
CA GLY A 270 -1.20 17.57 -8.28
C GLY A 270 0.06 16.86 -7.80
N ARG A 271 0.27 16.79 -6.49
CA ARG A 271 1.37 16.05 -5.88
C ARG A 271 1.18 14.53 -5.99
N ILE A 272 0.01 14.03 -5.59
CA ILE A 272 -0.32 12.59 -5.61
C ILE A 272 -0.39 12.06 -7.04
N LEU A 273 -1.10 12.74 -7.93
CA LEU A 273 -1.31 12.25 -9.30
C LEU A 273 -0.15 12.56 -10.25
N GLY A 274 0.64 13.59 -9.95
CA GLY A 274 1.72 14.07 -10.82
C GLY A 274 3.10 13.93 -10.21
N ALA A 275 3.41 14.76 -9.21
CA ALA A 275 4.79 14.93 -8.75
C ALA A 275 5.43 13.68 -8.14
N TRP A 276 4.66 12.86 -7.42
CA TRP A 276 5.13 11.61 -6.81
C TRP A 276 5.13 10.41 -7.75
N ASN A 277 4.40 10.52 -8.86
CA ASN A 277 4.11 9.42 -9.79
C ASN A 277 4.52 9.77 -11.22
N ARG A 278 5.59 10.57 -11.35
CA ARG A 278 6.12 10.99 -12.64
C ARG A 278 6.77 9.80 -13.32
N GLN A 279 6.33 9.51 -14.53
CA GLN A 279 7.00 8.54 -15.38
C GLN A 279 8.20 9.18 -16.08
N GLU A 280 9.26 8.39 -16.21
CA GLU A 280 10.45 8.76 -16.97
C GLU A 280 10.61 7.78 -18.14
N PRO A 281 10.99 8.27 -19.34
CA PRO A 281 11.41 7.40 -20.42
C PRO A 281 12.62 6.58 -19.97
N MET A 282 12.64 5.32 -20.35
CA MET A 282 13.60 4.37 -19.83
C MET A 282 14.05 3.41 -20.93
N ASP A 283 15.30 3.00 -20.85
CA ASP A 283 15.90 2.10 -21.84
C ASP A 283 15.29 0.70 -21.69
N ALA A 284 14.71 0.20 -22.77
CA ALA A 284 14.07 -1.11 -22.83
C ALA A 284 14.96 -2.17 -23.48
N THR A 285 16.29 -1.97 -23.47
CA THR A 285 17.28 -2.90 -24.03
C THR A 285 17.13 -4.29 -23.38
N PRO A 286 16.90 -5.37 -24.16
CA PRO A 286 16.73 -6.71 -23.60
C PRO A 286 17.92 -7.20 -22.77
N LEU A 287 17.64 -7.89 -21.66
CA LEU A 287 18.63 -8.49 -20.74
C LEU A 287 19.90 -9.09 -21.38
N PRO A 288 19.82 -9.97 -22.39
CA PRO A 288 21.04 -10.56 -22.96
C PRO A 288 21.97 -9.51 -23.60
N ARG A 289 21.41 -8.40 -24.11
CA ARG A 289 22.18 -7.30 -24.70
C ARG A 289 22.89 -6.47 -23.64
N LEU A 290 22.26 -6.25 -22.48
CA LEU A 290 22.89 -5.60 -21.33
C LEU A 290 24.10 -6.41 -20.87
N PHE A 291 23.94 -7.73 -20.76
CA PHE A 291 25.03 -8.64 -20.42
C PHE A 291 26.15 -8.65 -21.47
N GLU A 292 25.81 -8.79 -22.76
CA GLU A 292 26.79 -8.77 -23.88
C GLU A 292 27.63 -7.48 -23.88
N ALA A 293 26.98 -6.34 -23.66
CA ALA A 293 27.66 -5.05 -23.60
C ALA A 293 28.61 -4.96 -22.40
N GLN A 294 28.27 -5.51 -21.23
CA GLN A 294 29.18 -5.58 -20.09
C GLN A 294 30.32 -6.58 -20.33
N ALA A 295 30.02 -7.75 -20.90
CA ALA A 295 31.01 -8.78 -21.16
C ALA A 295 32.10 -8.31 -22.15
N ALA A 296 31.71 -7.50 -23.14
CA ALA A 296 32.66 -6.86 -24.06
C ALA A 296 33.52 -5.79 -23.38
N ARG A 297 33.00 -5.09 -22.36
CA ARG A 297 33.73 -4.03 -21.64
C ARG A 297 34.78 -4.58 -20.66
N THR A 298 34.48 -5.67 -19.97
CA THR A 298 35.36 -6.25 -18.94
C THR A 298 35.48 -7.77 -19.08
N PRO A 299 36.02 -8.28 -20.19
CA PRO A 299 36.00 -9.70 -20.51
C PRO A 299 36.72 -10.58 -19.47
N ASP A 300 37.82 -10.08 -18.91
CA ASP A 300 38.67 -10.84 -17.98
C ASP A 300 38.24 -10.69 -16.50
N ALA A 301 37.25 -9.84 -16.21
CA ALA A 301 36.73 -9.70 -14.86
C ALA A 301 35.89 -10.93 -14.47
N ASN A 302 35.89 -11.28 -13.18
CA ASN A 302 35.02 -12.35 -12.68
C ASN A 302 33.55 -11.94 -12.83
N ALA A 303 32.72 -12.84 -13.37
CA ALA A 303 31.27 -12.69 -13.45
C ALA A 303 30.57 -13.55 -12.39
N VAL A 304 31.04 -14.79 -12.18
CA VAL A 304 30.43 -15.75 -11.26
C VAL A 304 31.51 -16.46 -10.45
N ILE A 305 31.27 -16.64 -9.16
CA ILE A 305 32.11 -17.41 -8.24
C ILE A 305 31.22 -18.44 -7.54
N ALA A 306 31.46 -19.72 -7.78
CA ALA A 306 30.69 -20.85 -7.23
C ALA A 306 31.66 -21.85 -6.59
N GLY A 307 31.66 -21.91 -5.25
CA GLY A 307 32.64 -22.71 -4.50
C GLY A 307 34.08 -22.28 -4.84
N THR A 308 34.88 -23.22 -5.35
CA THR A 308 36.27 -22.96 -5.79
C THR A 308 36.38 -22.60 -7.28
N ARG A 309 35.28 -22.63 -8.03
CA ARG A 309 35.25 -22.26 -9.46
C ARG A 309 34.90 -20.79 -9.62
N SER A 310 35.49 -20.16 -10.62
CA SER A 310 35.13 -18.81 -11.05
C SER A 310 35.10 -18.74 -12.56
N LEU A 311 34.10 -18.05 -13.11
CA LEU A 311 34.01 -17.75 -14.53
C LEU A 311 34.20 -16.25 -14.73
N SER A 312 35.06 -15.89 -15.67
CA SER A 312 35.12 -14.53 -16.21
C SER A 312 33.88 -14.21 -17.05
N TYR A 313 33.66 -12.92 -17.34
CA TYR A 313 32.60 -12.50 -18.25
C TYR A 313 32.73 -13.13 -19.64
N ALA A 314 33.96 -13.24 -20.17
CA ALA A 314 34.20 -13.85 -21.46
C ALA A 314 33.90 -15.36 -21.46
N GLU A 315 34.29 -16.08 -20.41
CA GLU A 315 34.00 -17.52 -20.28
C GLU A 315 32.51 -17.79 -20.12
N LEU A 316 31.84 -17.04 -19.25
CA LEU A 316 30.39 -17.14 -19.06
C LEU A 316 29.64 -16.86 -20.37
N ASN A 317 30.05 -15.81 -21.11
CA ASN A 317 29.43 -15.47 -22.39
C ASN A 317 29.61 -16.58 -23.43
N ARG A 318 30.83 -17.13 -23.59
CA ARG A 318 31.08 -18.24 -24.54
C ARG A 318 30.26 -19.49 -24.21
N LEU A 319 30.20 -19.88 -22.94
CA LEU A 319 29.40 -21.03 -22.49
C LEU A 319 27.90 -20.81 -22.74
N ALA A 320 27.39 -19.63 -22.40
CA ALA A 320 25.99 -19.27 -22.65
C ALA A 320 25.67 -19.22 -24.16
N ASN A 321 26.59 -18.73 -24.99
CA ASN A 321 26.43 -18.65 -26.44
C ASN A 321 26.33 -20.04 -27.09
N ARG A 322 27.23 -20.96 -26.74
CA ARG A 322 27.18 -22.36 -27.23
C ARG A 322 25.85 -23.02 -26.91
N LEU A 323 25.41 -22.87 -25.67
CA LEU A 323 24.13 -23.40 -25.22
C LEU A 323 22.95 -22.72 -25.92
N ALA A 324 23.00 -21.41 -26.14
CA ALA A 324 21.97 -20.67 -26.86
C ALA A 324 21.84 -21.11 -28.33
N HIS A 325 22.95 -21.32 -29.04
CA HIS A 325 22.93 -21.87 -30.41
C HIS A 325 22.34 -23.27 -30.45
N ARG A 326 22.69 -24.12 -29.47
CA ARG A 326 22.09 -25.45 -29.33
C ARG A 326 20.58 -25.36 -29.09
N MET A 327 20.12 -24.50 -28.20
CA MET A 327 18.70 -24.28 -27.90
C MET A 327 17.93 -23.76 -29.13
N ARG A 328 18.52 -22.85 -29.92
CA ARG A 328 17.92 -22.39 -31.19
C ARG A 328 17.75 -23.53 -32.19
N ALA A 329 18.75 -24.41 -32.31
CA ALA A 329 18.65 -25.61 -33.14
C ALA A 329 17.55 -26.59 -32.65
N LEU A 330 17.19 -26.52 -31.37
CA LEU A 330 16.09 -27.30 -30.77
C LEU A 330 14.73 -26.59 -30.86
N GLY A 331 14.65 -25.37 -31.42
CA GLY A 331 13.42 -24.64 -31.66
C GLY A 331 13.11 -23.52 -30.67
N VAL A 332 14.05 -23.15 -29.78
CA VAL A 332 13.87 -21.99 -28.90
C VAL A 332 13.91 -20.70 -29.74
N ALA A 333 12.89 -19.85 -29.55
CA ALA A 333 12.67 -18.61 -30.27
C ALA A 333 12.10 -17.54 -29.30
N PRO A 334 11.97 -16.26 -29.71
CA PRO A 334 11.40 -15.19 -28.89
C PRO A 334 10.13 -15.61 -28.13
N GLY A 335 10.17 -15.51 -26.81
CA GLY A 335 9.04 -15.77 -25.90
C GLY A 335 8.71 -17.26 -25.68
N VAL A 336 9.46 -18.20 -26.26
CA VAL A 336 9.26 -19.64 -26.02
C VAL A 336 9.68 -20.00 -24.60
N PRO A 337 8.80 -20.57 -23.75
CA PRO A 337 9.14 -20.97 -22.40
C PRO A 337 10.11 -22.16 -22.37
N VAL A 338 11.19 -22.03 -21.61
CA VAL A 338 12.17 -23.09 -21.34
C VAL A 338 12.26 -23.28 -19.84
N ALA A 339 11.90 -24.47 -19.37
CA ALA A 339 11.99 -24.79 -17.95
C ALA A 339 13.45 -24.99 -17.54
N VAL A 340 13.82 -24.55 -16.35
CA VAL A 340 15.18 -24.66 -15.82
C VAL A 340 15.17 -25.26 -14.42
N MET A 341 15.81 -26.41 -14.28
CA MET A 341 15.99 -27.12 -13.01
C MET A 341 17.47 -27.50 -12.87
N LEU A 342 18.24 -26.63 -12.21
CA LEU A 342 19.70 -26.74 -12.07
C LEU A 342 20.11 -26.52 -10.62
N GLU A 343 21.19 -27.16 -10.18
CA GLU A 343 21.82 -26.84 -8.89
C GLU A 343 22.48 -25.45 -8.91
N ARG A 344 22.75 -24.91 -7.71
CA ARG A 344 23.27 -23.56 -7.49
C ARG A 344 24.78 -23.45 -7.74
N THR A 345 25.21 -23.85 -8.92
CA THR A 345 26.60 -23.78 -9.39
C THR A 345 26.76 -22.71 -10.48
N GLU A 346 27.93 -22.60 -11.10
CA GLU A 346 28.15 -21.72 -12.26
C GLU A 346 27.27 -22.08 -13.47
N VAL A 347 26.72 -23.30 -13.50
CA VAL A 347 25.85 -23.80 -14.58
C VAL A 347 24.51 -23.09 -14.58
N LEU A 348 23.98 -22.70 -13.42
CA LEU A 348 22.69 -22.01 -13.31
C LEU A 348 22.67 -20.65 -14.04
N PRO A 349 23.53 -19.66 -13.71
CA PRO A 349 23.54 -18.39 -14.44
C PRO A 349 23.90 -18.56 -15.93
N THR A 350 24.74 -19.55 -16.27
CA THR A 350 25.03 -19.92 -17.66
C THR A 350 23.75 -20.33 -18.41
N GLY A 351 22.94 -21.20 -17.80
CA GLY A 351 21.67 -21.67 -18.35
C GLY A 351 20.63 -20.56 -18.52
N LEU A 352 20.48 -19.70 -17.51
CA LEU A 352 19.57 -18.55 -17.58
C LEU A 352 19.95 -17.61 -18.74
N LEU A 353 21.23 -17.23 -18.84
CA LEU A 353 21.72 -16.39 -19.93
C LEU A 353 21.56 -17.06 -21.30
N ALA A 354 21.80 -18.37 -21.41
CA ALA A 354 21.65 -19.10 -22.65
C ALA A 354 20.20 -19.12 -23.15
N ILE A 355 19.21 -19.32 -22.25
CA ILE A 355 17.79 -19.26 -22.59
C ILE A 355 17.44 -17.88 -23.15
N LEU A 356 17.82 -16.81 -22.45
CA LEU A 356 17.57 -15.43 -22.86
C LEU A 356 18.26 -15.09 -24.19
N LYS A 357 19.50 -15.53 -24.40
CA LYS A 357 20.25 -15.35 -25.66
C LYS A 357 19.64 -16.14 -26.82
N ALA A 358 19.11 -17.34 -26.55
CA ALA A 358 18.39 -18.12 -27.56
C ALA A 358 17.11 -17.43 -28.01
N GLY A 359 16.49 -16.66 -27.10
CA GLY A 359 15.27 -15.90 -27.29
C GLY A 359 14.12 -16.36 -26.37
N GLY A 360 14.34 -17.42 -25.60
CA GLY A 360 13.31 -18.01 -24.75
C GLY A 360 13.09 -17.24 -23.45
N ALA A 361 11.98 -17.55 -22.79
CA ALA A 361 11.68 -17.13 -21.43
C ALA A 361 11.98 -18.28 -20.47
N TYR A 362 12.76 -18.05 -19.41
CA TYR A 362 13.05 -19.14 -18.47
C TYR A 362 11.90 -19.34 -17.46
N VAL A 363 11.61 -20.59 -17.13
CA VAL A 363 10.63 -20.99 -16.09
C VAL A 363 11.38 -21.78 -15.02
N PRO A 364 11.76 -21.17 -13.88
CA PRO A 364 12.53 -21.83 -12.85
C PRO A 364 11.69 -22.89 -12.13
N LEU A 365 12.29 -24.05 -11.91
CA LEU A 365 11.72 -25.17 -11.19
C LEU A 365 12.63 -25.56 -10.03
N ASP A 366 12.07 -25.64 -8.83
CA ASP A 366 12.81 -26.07 -7.66
C ASP A 366 12.93 -27.61 -7.64
N PRO A 367 14.14 -28.18 -7.52
CA PRO A 367 14.33 -29.61 -7.38
C PRO A 367 13.65 -30.24 -6.15
N GLU A 368 13.34 -29.43 -5.13
CA GLU A 368 12.65 -29.87 -3.92
C GLU A 368 11.11 -29.90 -4.07
N TYR A 369 10.57 -29.37 -5.16
CA TYR A 369 9.13 -29.41 -5.38
C TYR A 369 8.63 -30.84 -5.62
N PRO A 370 7.41 -31.17 -5.13
CA PRO A 370 6.75 -32.42 -5.50
C PRO A 370 6.61 -32.56 -7.02
N THR A 371 6.77 -33.77 -7.55
CA THR A 371 6.72 -34.03 -8.99
C THR A 371 5.41 -33.56 -9.63
N ASP A 372 4.27 -33.68 -8.94
CA ASP A 372 2.97 -33.19 -9.43
C ASP A 372 2.94 -31.67 -9.60
N ARG A 373 3.62 -30.93 -8.71
CA ARG A 373 3.76 -29.47 -8.82
C ARG A 373 4.62 -29.11 -10.03
N VAL A 374 5.73 -29.82 -10.24
CA VAL A 374 6.59 -29.64 -11.42
C VAL A 374 5.82 -29.94 -12.71
N ALA A 375 5.07 -31.06 -12.75
CA ALA A 375 4.24 -31.43 -13.89
C ALA A 375 3.18 -30.37 -14.21
N TYR A 376 2.52 -29.83 -13.18
CA TYR A 376 1.58 -28.72 -13.33
C TYR A 376 2.24 -27.49 -13.94
N MET A 377 3.38 -27.03 -13.40
CA MET A 377 4.08 -25.85 -13.91
C MET A 377 4.54 -26.03 -15.35
N LEU A 378 5.03 -27.22 -15.72
CA LEU A 378 5.41 -27.53 -17.11
C LEU A 378 4.20 -27.48 -18.06
N ALA A 379 3.06 -28.05 -17.65
CA ALA A 379 1.84 -28.04 -18.45
C ALA A 379 1.25 -26.63 -18.59
N ASP A 380 1.19 -25.87 -17.50
CA ASP A 380 0.62 -24.53 -17.45
C ASP A 380 1.47 -23.52 -18.26
N SER A 381 2.79 -23.55 -18.08
CA SER A 381 3.73 -22.73 -18.86
C SER A 381 3.90 -23.20 -20.31
N ARG A 382 3.48 -24.44 -20.63
CA ARG A 382 3.71 -25.11 -21.93
C ARG A 382 5.19 -25.23 -22.29
N ALA A 383 6.08 -25.27 -21.30
CA ALA A 383 7.50 -25.48 -21.51
C ALA A 383 7.75 -26.91 -22.05
N ALA A 384 8.13 -27.01 -23.32
CA ALA A 384 8.42 -28.28 -23.99
C ALA A 384 9.90 -28.69 -23.90
N LEU A 385 10.78 -27.78 -23.44
CA LEU A 385 12.20 -28.01 -23.23
C LEU A 385 12.54 -27.77 -21.75
N VAL A 386 13.22 -28.72 -21.13
CA VAL A 386 13.78 -28.59 -19.77
C VAL A 386 15.29 -28.62 -19.84
N LEU A 387 15.91 -27.57 -19.32
CA LEU A 387 17.32 -27.48 -19.04
C LEU A 387 17.61 -28.05 -17.65
N THR A 388 18.45 -29.07 -17.57
CA THR A 388 18.75 -29.73 -16.29
C THR A 388 20.14 -30.36 -16.28
N GLN A 389 20.40 -31.22 -15.30
CA GLN A 389 21.58 -32.08 -15.18
C GLN A 389 21.16 -33.49 -14.76
N ARG A 390 22.02 -34.48 -15.01
CA ARG A 390 21.69 -35.90 -14.87
C ARG A 390 21.25 -36.27 -13.45
N SER A 391 21.85 -35.66 -12.42
CA SER A 391 21.48 -35.89 -11.01
C SER A 391 20.03 -35.52 -10.70
N LEU A 392 19.43 -34.61 -11.48
CA LEU A 392 18.08 -34.09 -11.25
C LEU A 392 17.01 -34.76 -12.14
N LEU A 393 17.40 -35.63 -13.08
CA LEU A 393 16.46 -36.35 -13.94
C LEU A 393 15.36 -37.10 -13.17
N PRO A 394 15.65 -37.78 -12.02
CA PRO A 394 14.59 -38.46 -11.26
C PRO A 394 13.54 -37.53 -10.65
N ARG A 395 13.78 -36.21 -10.62
CA ARG A 395 12.84 -35.20 -10.08
C ARG A 395 11.86 -34.71 -11.13
N LEU A 396 12.13 -34.95 -12.41
CA LEU A 396 11.27 -34.54 -13.52
C LEU A 396 10.15 -35.56 -13.76
N PRO A 397 8.96 -35.10 -14.17
CA PRO A 397 7.89 -36.01 -14.57
C PRO A 397 8.31 -36.79 -15.82
N THR A 398 7.84 -38.04 -15.91
CA THR A 398 7.99 -38.87 -17.10
C THR A 398 6.75 -38.66 -17.99
N GLY A 399 6.95 -38.29 -19.26
CA GLY A 399 5.83 -38.03 -20.18
C GLY A 399 6.28 -37.80 -21.62
N GLU A 400 5.38 -38.08 -22.56
CA GLU A 400 5.61 -37.82 -23.98
C GLU A 400 5.67 -36.31 -24.26
N GLY A 401 6.55 -35.89 -25.17
CA GLY A 401 6.64 -34.51 -25.64
C GLY A 401 7.57 -33.58 -24.86
N LEU A 402 8.06 -33.97 -23.68
CA LEU A 402 9.06 -33.20 -22.93
C LEU A 402 10.47 -33.51 -23.44
N ARG A 403 11.13 -32.52 -24.04
CA ARG A 403 12.55 -32.64 -24.41
C ARG A 403 13.41 -32.23 -23.22
N ILE A 404 14.33 -33.10 -22.83
CA ILE A 404 15.26 -32.82 -21.73
C ILE A 404 16.65 -32.56 -22.31
N LEU A 405 17.28 -31.48 -21.88
CA LEU A 405 18.66 -31.13 -22.17
C LEU A 405 19.46 -31.17 -20.86
N ALA A 406 20.12 -32.30 -20.60
CA ALA A 406 21.03 -32.46 -19.47
C ALA A 406 22.41 -31.90 -19.83
N LEU A 407 22.88 -30.89 -19.10
CA LEU A 407 24.10 -30.14 -19.41
C LEU A 407 25.41 -30.91 -19.17
N ASP A 408 25.34 -31.95 -18.35
CA ASP A 408 26.42 -32.87 -18.00
C ASP A 408 26.30 -34.21 -18.74
N ASP A 409 25.48 -34.29 -19.80
CA ASP A 409 25.43 -35.45 -20.68
C ASP A 409 26.70 -35.50 -21.56
N PRO A 410 27.53 -36.56 -21.49
CA PRO A 410 28.70 -36.71 -22.36
C PRO A 410 28.37 -36.76 -23.85
N ALA A 411 27.14 -37.09 -24.23
CA ALA A 411 26.69 -37.08 -25.61
C ALA A 411 26.34 -35.67 -26.13
N LEU A 412 26.25 -34.67 -25.23
CA LEU A 412 25.96 -33.29 -25.60
C LEU A 412 27.24 -32.58 -26.06
N ASP A 413 27.42 -32.48 -27.37
CA ASP A 413 28.52 -31.75 -27.98
C ASP A 413 28.24 -30.24 -28.04
N LEU A 414 28.52 -29.54 -26.94
CA LEU A 414 28.50 -28.06 -26.91
C LEU A 414 29.78 -27.43 -27.47
N GLU A 415 30.88 -28.16 -27.55
CA GLU A 415 32.17 -27.63 -28.02
C GLU A 415 32.16 -27.35 -29.53
N SER A 416 31.40 -28.12 -30.30
CA SER A 416 31.19 -27.85 -31.74
C SER A 416 30.18 -26.74 -32.02
N CYS A 417 29.41 -26.30 -31.02
CA CYS A 417 28.51 -25.16 -31.18
C CYS A 417 29.32 -23.85 -31.26
N PRO A 418 28.87 -22.86 -32.05
CA PRO A 418 29.54 -21.57 -32.09
C PRO A 418 29.57 -20.89 -30.70
N ASP A 419 30.64 -20.18 -30.37
CA ASP A 419 30.84 -19.50 -29.08
C ASP A 419 30.64 -17.98 -29.15
N HIS A 420 30.39 -17.43 -30.34
CA HIS A 420 30.04 -16.02 -30.55
C HIS A 420 28.56 -15.75 -30.26
N ASP A 421 28.25 -14.49 -29.93
CA ASP A 421 26.89 -14.07 -29.60
C ASP A 421 25.90 -14.42 -30.73
N PRO A 422 24.81 -15.13 -30.43
CA PRO A 422 23.76 -15.36 -31.41
C PRO A 422 23.19 -14.05 -31.93
N ARG A 423 22.73 -14.01 -33.18
CA ARG A 423 22.05 -12.82 -33.73
C ARG A 423 20.92 -12.37 -32.78
N PRO A 424 20.80 -11.09 -32.41
CA PRO A 424 19.73 -10.62 -31.54
C PRO A 424 18.36 -10.86 -32.15
N VAL A 425 17.46 -11.47 -31.38
CA VAL A 425 16.08 -11.76 -31.80
C VAL A 425 15.03 -11.23 -30.83
N ASN A 426 15.42 -10.93 -29.59
CA ASN A 426 14.52 -10.45 -28.55
C ASN A 426 14.06 -9.02 -28.81
N ARG A 427 12.77 -8.79 -28.62
CA ARG A 427 12.16 -7.47 -28.45
C ARG A 427 12.01 -7.16 -26.97
N ALA A 428 11.81 -5.88 -26.67
CA ALA A 428 11.62 -5.41 -25.31
C ALA A 428 10.34 -5.98 -24.67
N GLU A 429 9.31 -6.21 -25.49
CA GLU A 429 8.03 -6.77 -25.08
C GLU A 429 8.03 -8.30 -25.02
N ASP A 430 9.10 -9.00 -25.43
CA ASP A 430 9.13 -10.46 -25.33
C ASP A 430 9.26 -10.90 -23.87
N ALA A 431 8.67 -12.04 -23.53
CA ALA A 431 8.77 -12.63 -22.19
C ALA A 431 10.23 -13.00 -21.90
N ALA A 432 10.75 -12.54 -20.76
CA ALA A 432 12.08 -12.86 -20.26
C ALA A 432 12.04 -14.04 -19.29
N TYR A 433 11.04 -14.07 -18.40
CA TYR A 433 10.87 -15.16 -17.44
C TYR A 433 9.45 -15.27 -16.93
N VAL A 434 9.14 -16.44 -16.36
CA VAL A 434 7.85 -16.72 -15.70
C VAL A 434 8.12 -17.26 -14.31
N ILE A 435 7.75 -16.51 -13.28
CA ILE A 435 7.92 -16.91 -11.87
C ILE A 435 6.55 -17.30 -11.30
N TYR A 436 6.48 -18.47 -10.67
CA TYR A 436 5.23 -18.97 -10.09
C TYR A 436 5.07 -18.52 -8.63
N THR A 437 3.95 -17.87 -8.33
CA THR A 437 3.57 -17.47 -6.97
C THR A 437 2.46 -18.37 -6.42
N SER A 438 2.27 -18.34 -5.10
CA SER A 438 1.14 -19.02 -4.45
C SER A 438 -0.17 -18.31 -4.84
N GLY A 439 -0.95 -18.89 -5.75
CA GLY A 439 -2.23 -18.33 -6.11
C GLY A 439 -3.26 -18.46 -4.99
N SER A 440 -4.13 -17.46 -4.83
CA SER A 440 -5.23 -17.45 -3.85
C SER A 440 -6.21 -18.63 -3.96
N THR A 441 -6.21 -19.33 -5.10
CA THR A 441 -7.03 -20.52 -5.37
C THR A 441 -6.38 -21.83 -4.92
N GLY A 442 -5.19 -21.78 -4.32
CA GLY A 442 -4.38 -22.94 -3.92
C GLY A 442 -3.56 -23.54 -5.07
N ARG A 443 -3.77 -23.12 -6.33
CA ARG A 443 -2.92 -23.48 -7.47
C ARG A 443 -1.92 -22.36 -7.76
N PRO A 444 -0.62 -22.69 -7.99
CA PRO A 444 0.37 -21.69 -8.38
C PRO A 444 -0.02 -20.98 -9.68
N LYS A 445 0.30 -19.69 -9.79
CA LYS A 445 0.09 -18.87 -11.00
C LYS A 445 1.44 -18.35 -11.50
N GLY A 446 1.70 -18.47 -12.79
CA GLY A 446 2.92 -17.95 -13.41
C GLY A 446 2.76 -16.48 -13.77
N VAL A 447 3.61 -15.61 -13.21
CA VAL A 447 3.68 -14.19 -13.54
C VAL A 447 4.65 -14.01 -14.70
N VAL A 448 4.17 -13.50 -15.84
CA VAL A 448 4.99 -13.31 -17.04
C VAL A 448 5.65 -11.93 -17.02
N ILE A 449 6.98 -11.91 -16.90
CA ILE A 449 7.78 -10.68 -16.94
C ILE A 449 8.46 -10.52 -18.29
N GLU A 450 8.35 -9.33 -18.87
CA GLU A 450 8.94 -8.99 -20.15
C GLU A 450 10.35 -8.39 -19.97
N HIS A 451 11.14 -8.42 -21.04
CA HIS A 451 12.48 -7.82 -21.02
C HIS A 451 12.47 -6.35 -20.58
N ARG A 452 11.52 -5.54 -21.06
CA ARG A 452 11.40 -4.13 -20.70
C ARG A 452 11.15 -3.90 -19.21
N ASN A 453 10.43 -4.81 -18.55
CA ASN A 453 10.18 -4.69 -17.11
C ASN A 453 11.46 -4.96 -16.33
N ALA A 454 12.17 -6.04 -16.67
CA ALA A 454 13.44 -6.38 -16.02
C ALA A 454 14.53 -5.34 -16.29
N SER A 455 14.57 -4.78 -17.51
CA SER A 455 15.48 -3.68 -17.84
C SER A 455 15.16 -2.41 -17.05
N ALA A 456 13.89 -2.20 -16.68
CA ALA A 456 13.48 -1.11 -15.80
C ALA A 456 14.14 -1.18 -14.44
N LEU A 457 14.02 -2.36 -13.82
CA LEU A 457 14.60 -2.65 -12.53
C LEU A 457 16.14 -2.47 -12.58
N ILE A 458 16.78 -2.89 -13.66
CA ILE A 458 18.23 -2.75 -13.83
C ILE A 458 18.64 -1.29 -14.00
N ASP A 459 18.00 -0.53 -14.90
CA ASP A 459 18.31 0.90 -15.10
C ASP A 459 18.15 1.69 -13.79
N TRP A 460 17.06 1.46 -13.06
CA TRP A 460 16.87 2.05 -11.74
C TRP A 460 18.00 1.67 -10.77
N ALA A 461 18.32 0.37 -10.64
CA ALA A 461 19.34 -0.08 -9.71
C ALA A 461 20.72 0.51 -10.04
N LEU A 462 21.09 0.57 -11.33
CA LEU A 462 22.38 1.17 -11.76
C LEU A 462 22.48 2.67 -11.46
N ARG A 463 21.36 3.38 -11.28
CA ARG A 463 21.33 4.80 -10.87
C ARG A 463 21.36 4.99 -9.35
N ILE A 464 20.83 4.04 -8.59
CA ILE A 464 20.75 4.10 -7.12
C ILE A 464 22.02 3.61 -6.45
N TYR A 465 22.57 2.49 -6.93
CA TYR A 465 23.71 1.85 -6.30
C TYR A 465 25.02 2.32 -6.93
N ARG A 466 26.02 2.56 -6.09
CA ARG A 466 27.38 2.84 -6.56
C ARG A 466 28.02 1.55 -7.11
N PRO A 467 28.93 1.64 -8.10
CA PRO A 467 29.63 0.47 -8.64
C PRO A 467 30.31 -0.39 -7.57
N GLU A 468 30.84 0.22 -6.50
CA GLU A 468 31.51 -0.52 -5.41
C GLU A 468 30.53 -1.38 -4.60
N GLN A 469 29.26 -0.97 -4.51
CA GLN A 469 28.22 -1.72 -3.82
C GLN A 469 27.81 -2.95 -4.63
N LEU A 470 27.75 -2.80 -5.96
CA LEU A 470 27.39 -3.88 -6.89
C LEU A 470 28.57 -4.77 -7.28
N GLN A 471 29.80 -4.44 -6.85
CA GLN A 471 31.01 -5.17 -7.24
C GLN A 471 30.93 -6.66 -6.87
N GLY A 472 30.31 -7.00 -5.74
CA GLY A 472 30.18 -8.38 -5.27
C GLY A 472 28.87 -8.61 -4.56
N VAL A 473 27.96 -9.34 -5.19
CA VAL A 473 26.62 -9.62 -4.65
C VAL A 473 26.49 -11.09 -4.29
N LEU A 474 25.96 -11.36 -3.10
CA LEU A 474 25.59 -12.72 -2.70
C LEU A 474 24.32 -13.14 -3.46
N ALA A 475 24.43 -14.17 -4.31
CA ALA A 475 23.26 -14.84 -4.87
C ALA A 475 22.87 -16.01 -3.97
N SER A 476 21.89 -15.79 -3.12
CA SER A 476 21.44 -16.75 -2.11
C SER A 476 19.94 -17.05 -2.19
N THR A 477 19.19 -16.26 -2.96
CA THR A 477 17.76 -16.45 -3.12
C THR A 477 17.49 -17.55 -4.15
N SER A 478 16.50 -18.41 -3.91
CA SER A 478 16.07 -19.42 -4.90
C SER A 478 15.67 -18.72 -6.21
N VAL A 479 16.04 -19.34 -7.35
CA VAL A 479 15.69 -18.82 -8.68
C VAL A 479 14.20 -18.84 -8.97
N CYS A 480 13.43 -19.54 -8.15
CA CYS A 480 11.97 -19.51 -8.18
C CYS A 480 11.38 -18.24 -7.52
N PHE A 481 12.21 -17.36 -6.95
CA PHE A 481 11.81 -16.05 -6.46
C PHE A 481 12.51 -14.94 -7.24
N ASP A 482 11.80 -13.86 -7.47
CA ASP A 482 12.20 -12.71 -8.29
C ASP A 482 13.33 -11.86 -7.68
N LEU A 483 13.59 -11.96 -6.37
CA LEU A 483 14.79 -11.41 -5.73
C LEU A 483 16.08 -11.91 -6.39
N SER A 484 16.08 -13.15 -6.89
CA SER A 484 17.24 -13.71 -7.61
C SER A 484 17.51 -12.99 -8.93
N VAL A 485 16.48 -12.44 -9.58
CA VAL A 485 16.63 -11.66 -10.83
C VAL A 485 17.48 -10.43 -10.55
N TRP A 486 17.25 -9.76 -9.42
CA TRP A 486 18.08 -8.65 -8.98
C TRP A 486 19.52 -9.11 -8.71
N GLU A 487 19.70 -10.19 -7.93
CA GLU A 487 21.02 -10.74 -7.57
C GLU A 487 21.89 -11.06 -8.80
N PHE A 488 21.29 -11.61 -9.86
CA PHE A 488 22.01 -11.95 -11.09
C PHE A 488 22.13 -10.77 -12.05
N PHE A 489 21.01 -10.22 -12.52
CA PHE A 489 21.02 -9.38 -13.72
C PHE A 489 21.42 -7.93 -13.44
N VAL A 490 21.16 -7.39 -12.24
CA VAL A 490 21.71 -6.08 -11.85
C VAL A 490 23.23 -6.18 -11.73
N THR A 491 23.71 -7.16 -10.96
CA THR A 491 25.15 -7.40 -10.74
C THR A 491 25.91 -7.60 -12.05
N LEU A 492 25.41 -8.48 -12.92
CA LEU A 492 26.04 -8.82 -14.19
C LEU A 492 25.94 -7.69 -15.23
N SER A 493 24.98 -6.79 -15.12
CA SER A 493 24.91 -5.59 -15.97
C SER A 493 25.84 -4.47 -15.49
N ALA A 494 26.15 -4.46 -14.19
CA ALA A 494 27.04 -3.48 -13.55
C ALA A 494 28.53 -3.81 -13.69
N GLY A 495 28.89 -5.04 -14.08
CA GLY A 495 30.29 -5.49 -14.15
C GLY A 495 30.80 -6.08 -12.84
N GLY A 496 29.90 -6.35 -11.88
CA GLY A 496 30.23 -7.03 -10.63
C GLY A 496 30.32 -8.55 -10.80
N HIS A 497 30.68 -9.25 -9.72
CA HIS A 497 30.62 -10.71 -9.65
C HIS A 497 29.50 -11.18 -8.72
N VAL A 498 28.85 -12.26 -9.12
CA VAL A 498 27.89 -13.00 -8.29
C VAL A 498 28.64 -14.06 -7.49
N VAL A 499 28.43 -14.07 -6.17
CA VAL A 499 28.94 -15.13 -5.27
C VAL A 499 27.79 -16.08 -4.97
N MET A 500 27.86 -17.30 -5.49
CA MET A 500 26.81 -18.31 -5.31
C MET A 500 26.84 -18.88 -3.89
N ALA A 501 25.68 -18.91 -3.25
CA ALA A 501 25.43 -19.57 -1.98
C ALA A 501 24.17 -20.44 -2.08
N ASP A 502 24.10 -21.54 -1.31
CA ASP A 502 22.87 -22.34 -1.20
C ASP A 502 21.73 -21.53 -0.60
N ASN A 503 22.02 -20.79 0.47
CA ASN A 503 21.13 -19.81 1.09
C ASN A 503 21.96 -18.74 1.82
N ALA A 504 21.31 -17.69 2.33
CA ALA A 504 22.01 -16.56 2.95
C ALA A 504 22.83 -16.99 4.17
N LEU A 505 22.33 -17.93 4.98
CA LEU A 505 23.00 -18.41 6.19
C LEU A 505 24.28 -19.21 5.89
N SER A 506 24.46 -19.70 4.67
CA SER A 506 25.70 -20.38 4.22
C SER A 506 26.87 -19.42 3.95
N LEU A 507 26.64 -18.10 3.95
CA LEU A 507 27.67 -17.08 3.69
C LEU A 507 28.97 -17.27 4.50
N PRO A 508 28.96 -17.56 5.82
CA PRO A 508 30.19 -17.68 6.62
C PRO A 508 31.13 -18.79 6.16
N ASP A 509 30.55 -19.84 5.56
CA ASP A 509 31.25 -21.05 5.12
C ASP A 509 31.77 -20.95 3.68
N LEU A 510 31.37 -19.90 2.94
CA LEU A 510 31.81 -19.73 1.56
C LEU A 510 33.30 -19.37 1.47
N PRO A 511 34.07 -20.06 0.61
CA PRO A 511 35.47 -19.70 0.35
C PRO A 511 35.65 -18.26 -0.14
N ALA A 512 34.64 -17.72 -0.83
CA ALA A 512 34.64 -16.39 -1.43
C ALA A 512 33.85 -15.35 -0.60
N ARG A 513 33.52 -15.61 0.67
CA ARG A 513 32.69 -14.71 1.50
C ARG A 513 33.24 -13.28 1.58
N ASP A 514 34.57 -13.12 1.60
CA ASP A 514 35.22 -11.80 1.71
C ASP A 514 35.15 -10.99 0.40
N ARG A 515 34.62 -11.59 -0.66
CA ARG A 515 34.31 -10.92 -1.94
C ARG A 515 32.88 -10.36 -1.99
N VAL A 516 32.05 -10.63 -0.99
CA VAL A 516 30.69 -10.07 -0.89
C VAL A 516 30.76 -8.63 -0.38
N ARG A 517 29.99 -7.74 -1.01
CA ARG A 517 29.85 -6.31 -0.69
C ARG A 517 28.42 -5.95 -0.36
N LEU A 518 27.48 -6.64 -0.99
CA LEU A 518 26.05 -6.46 -0.82
C LEU A 518 25.34 -7.80 -0.61
N ILE A 519 24.43 -7.82 0.37
CA ILE A 519 23.51 -8.93 0.61
C ILE A 519 22.09 -8.47 0.23
N ASN A 520 21.43 -9.22 -0.64
CA ASN A 520 20.03 -9.03 -1.02
C ASN A 520 19.22 -10.18 -0.43
N THR A 521 18.34 -9.93 0.54
CA THR A 521 17.66 -11.01 1.27
C THR A 521 16.41 -10.53 2.00
N VAL A 522 15.80 -11.41 2.80
CA VAL A 522 14.64 -11.08 3.66
C VAL A 522 15.10 -10.71 5.09
N PRO A 523 14.33 -9.88 5.83
CA PRO A 523 14.64 -9.51 7.22
C PRO A 523 14.97 -10.70 8.14
N SER A 524 14.23 -11.79 8.06
CA SER A 524 14.45 -12.99 8.88
C SER A 524 15.82 -13.63 8.65
N ALA A 525 16.28 -13.68 7.40
CA ALA A 525 17.56 -14.26 7.00
C ALA A 525 18.76 -13.40 7.42
N ILE A 526 18.70 -12.07 7.20
CA ILE A 526 19.79 -11.19 7.66
C ILE A 526 19.88 -11.17 9.19
N ALA A 527 18.75 -11.23 9.90
CA ALA A 527 18.75 -11.32 11.36
C ALA A 527 19.42 -12.62 11.83
N GLY A 528 19.25 -13.72 11.11
CA GLY A 528 19.97 -14.98 11.35
C GLY A 528 21.48 -14.82 11.20
N LEU A 529 21.93 -14.23 10.09
CA LEU A 529 23.35 -13.95 9.84
C LEU A 529 23.96 -13.01 10.89
N LEU A 530 23.20 -11.98 11.29
CA LEU A 530 23.64 -11.02 12.28
C LEU A 530 23.86 -11.69 13.64
N ARG A 531 22.91 -12.52 14.09
CA ARG A 531 23.01 -13.28 15.35
C ARG A 531 24.18 -14.26 15.36
N SER A 532 24.52 -14.86 14.22
CA SER A 532 25.65 -15.78 14.13
C SER A 532 27.00 -15.09 13.94
N GLY A 533 27.04 -13.75 13.84
CA GLY A 533 28.25 -13.00 13.48
C GLY A 533 28.75 -13.33 12.06
N GLY A 534 27.84 -13.80 11.20
CA GLY A 534 28.14 -14.35 9.88
C GLY A 534 28.32 -13.35 8.76
N ILE A 535 28.11 -12.05 9.03
CA ILE A 535 28.24 -10.97 8.04
C ILE A 535 29.72 -10.57 7.94
N PRO A 536 30.39 -10.77 6.79
CA PRO A 536 31.78 -10.36 6.62
C PRO A 536 31.95 -8.84 6.71
N PRO A 537 33.07 -8.32 7.25
CA PRO A 537 33.32 -6.88 7.35
C PRO A 537 33.30 -6.11 6.02
N GLY A 538 33.53 -6.82 4.91
CA GLY A 538 33.46 -6.25 3.56
C GLY A 538 32.03 -5.94 3.09
N VAL A 539 31.00 -6.48 3.75
CA VAL A 539 29.60 -6.19 3.43
C VAL A 539 29.24 -4.84 4.03
N ARG A 540 28.87 -3.89 3.16
CA ARG A 540 28.53 -2.52 3.55
C ARG A 540 27.12 -2.12 3.15
N THR A 541 26.44 -2.94 2.36
CA THR A 541 25.08 -2.68 1.89
C THR A 541 24.20 -3.91 2.07
N VAL A 542 22.99 -3.70 2.59
CA VAL A 542 22.00 -4.75 2.76
C VAL A 542 20.69 -4.27 2.16
N ASN A 543 20.17 -5.03 1.22
CA ASN A 543 18.84 -4.88 0.64
C ASN A 543 17.88 -5.87 1.31
N LEU A 544 16.76 -5.36 1.83
CA LEU A 544 15.76 -6.14 2.54
C LEU A 544 14.40 -5.98 1.90
N ALA A 545 13.72 -7.10 1.64
CA ALA A 545 12.39 -7.14 1.05
C ALA A 545 11.60 -8.37 1.51
N GLY A 546 10.32 -8.45 1.14
CA GLY A 546 9.48 -9.64 1.32
C GLY A 546 8.89 -9.83 2.72
N GLU A 547 9.38 -9.12 3.74
CA GLU A 547 8.82 -9.13 5.10
C GLU A 547 8.86 -7.72 5.71
N PRO A 548 7.99 -7.40 6.69
CA PRO A 548 8.08 -6.14 7.43
C PRO A 548 9.44 -5.96 8.12
N LEU A 549 10.09 -4.82 7.91
CA LEU A 549 11.39 -4.51 8.50
C LEU A 549 11.28 -3.68 9.79
N ALA A 550 11.48 -4.36 10.92
CA ALA A 550 11.53 -3.74 12.25
C ALA A 550 12.71 -2.78 12.40
N GLN A 551 12.49 -1.64 13.07
CA GLN A 551 13.54 -0.64 13.28
C GLN A 551 14.70 -1.16 14.13
N SER A 552 14.44 -2.05 15.09
CA SER A 552 15.50 -2.66 15.91
C SER A 552 16.54 -3.41 15.07
N LEU A 553 16.09 -4.15 14.04
CA LEU A 553 16.99 -4.86 13.13
C LEU A 553 17.84 -3.89 12.30
N VAL A 554 17.26 -2.77 11.86
CA VAL A 554 18.00 -1.71 11.16
C VAL A 554 19.11 -1.18 12.05
N ASP A 555 18.79 -0.85 13.31
CA ASP A 555 19.75 -0.29 14.27
C ASP A 555 20.88 -1.29 14.57
N GLU A 556 20.57 -2.58 14.72
CA GLU A 556 21.55 -3.64 14.92
C GLU A 556 22.48 -3.81 13.70
N LEU A 557 21.97 -3.71 12.46
CA LEU A 557 22.78 -3.77 11.25
C LEU A 557 23.78 -2.61 11.17
N TYR A 558 23.34 -1.39 11.49
CA TYR A 558 24.22 -0.24 11.56
C TYR A 558 25.29 -0.40 12.65
N ALA A 559 24.91 -0.92 13.82
CA ALA A 559 25.85 -1.23 14.91
C ALA A 559 26.90 -2.29 14.50
N ALA A 560 26.52 -3.23 13.62
CA ALA A 560 27.42 -4.23 13.05
C ALA A 560 28.31 -3.71 11.90
N GLY A 561 28.19 -2.42 11.56
CA GLY A 561 29.05 -1.79 10.56
C GLY A 561 28.50 -1.80 9.12
N ILE A 562 27.22 -2.10 8.93
CA ILE A 562 26.55 -1.84 7.65
C ILE A 562 26.42 -0.33 7.43
N ALA A 563 26.69 0.15 6.22
CA ALA A 563 26.62 1.58 5.89
C ALA A 563 25.28 1.98 5.28
N ASP A 564 24.66 1.08 4.51
CA ASP A 564 23.41 1.34 3.81
C ASP A 564 22.45 0.16 4.00
N VAL A 565 21.31 0.41 4.64
CA VAL A 565 20.20 -0.55 4.76
C VAL A 565 19.04 -0.05 3.91
N TYR A 566 18.69 -0.78 2.86
CA TYR A 566 17.56 -0.48 1.99
C TYR A 566 16.36 -1.36 2.33
N ASP A 567 15.22 -0.73 2.51
CA ASP A 567 13.91 -1.37 2.65
C ASP A 567 13.20 -1.23 1.30
N LEU A 568 12.95 -2.39 0.68
CA LEU A 568 12.46 -2.54 -0.68
C LEU A 568 11.15 -3.31 -0.63
N TYR A 569 10.16 -2.85 -1.38
CA TYR A 569 8.86 -3.50 -1.47
C TYR A 569 8.45 -3.61 -2.93
N GLY A 570 7.92 -4.76 -3.31
CA GLY A 570 7.31 -4.99 -4.61
C GLY A 570 6.69 -6.39 -4.67
N PRO A 571 5.51 -6.55 -5.29
CA PRO A 571 5.00 -7.86 -5.65
C PRO A 571 5.70 -8.38 -6.92
N SER A 572 5.62 -9.69 -7.16
CA SER A 572 6.18 -10.28 -8.39
C SER A 572 5.52 -9.74 -9.65
N GLU A 573 4.25 -9.35 -9.56
CA GLU A 573 3.46 -8.73 -10.62
C GLU A 573 3.95 -7.32 -11.03
N ASP A 574 4.88 -6.70 -10.29
CA ASP A 574 5.50 -5.41 -10.63
C ASP A 574 7.04 -5.50 -10.65
N THR A 575 7.57 -6.68 -10.97
CA THR A 575 9.00 -6.94 -11.23
C THR A 575 9.93 -6.65 -10.04
N THR A 576 9.90 -7.54 -9.05
CA THR A 576 10.79 -7.58 -7.88
C THR A 576 10.60 -6.42 -6.90
N TYR A 577 10.88 -5.16 -7.29
CA TYR A 577 10.81 -3.98 -6.42
C TYR A 577 10.07 -2.83 -7.09
N SER A 578 9.12 -2.25 -6.36
CA SER A 578 8.26 -1.14 -6.78
C SER A 578 8.53 0.13 -6.00
N THR A 579 8.92 0.00 -4.72
CA THR A 579 9.26 1.13 -3.85
C THR A 579 10.57 0.90 -3.11
N VAL A 580 11.25 1.99 -2.77
CA VAL A 580 12.53 1.98 -2.04
C VAL A 580 12.58 3.07 -0.99
N THR A 581 13.16 2.76 0.17
CA THR A 581 13.76 3.75 1.06
C THR A 581 15.08 3.26 1.61
N ARG A 582 16.04 4.18 1.80
CA ARG A 582 17.15 3.92 2.71
C ARG A 582 16.64 4.14 4.13
N ARG A 583 16.84 3.17 5.02
CA ARG A 583 16.43 3.27 6.42
C ARG A 583 17.53 3.94 7.21
N GLU A 584 17.16 4.91 8.04
CA GLU A 584 18.10 5.58 8.94
C GLU A 584 18.11 4.91 10.32
N PRO A 585 19.24 4.93 11.05
CA PRO A 585 19.28 4.56 12.47
C PRO A 585 18.30 5.40 13.30
N GLY A 586 17.53 4.76 14.18
CA GLY A 586 16.47 5.41 14.97
C GLY A 586 15.31 5.99 14.12
N GLY A 587 15.21 5.58 12.86
CA GLY A 587 14.17 6.01 11.93
C GLY A 587 12.81 5.37 12.17
N ARG A 588 11.91 5.50 11.20
CA ARG A 588 10.56 4.90 11.23
C ARG A 588 10.37 3.92 10.08
N ALA A 589 9.61 2.86 10.33
CA ALA A 589 9.25 1.88 9.32
C ALA A 589 8.38 2.52 8.23
N ASN A 590 8.80 2.37 6.98
CA ASN A 590 8.06 2.74 5.78
C ASN A 590 8.68 2.02 4.57
N ILE A 591 7.87 1.79 3.54
CA ILE A 591 8.32 1.17 2.27
C ILE A 591 8.87 2.18 1.26
N GLY A 592 8.97 3.46 1.65
CA GLY A 592 9.57 4.50 0.83
C GLY A 592 8.70 5.07 -0.27
N ARG A 593 9.34 5.30 -1.43
CA ARG A 593 8.73 5.94 -2.61
C ARG A 593 8.84 5.02 -3.82
N PRO A 594 7.95 5.17 -4.83
CA PRO A 594 8.08 4.46 -6.09
C PRO A 594 9.48 4.60 -6.69
N ILE A 595 10.01 3.50 -7.22
CA ILE A 595 11.26 3.51 -7.98
C ILE A 595 11.08 4.23 -9.32
N ALA A 596 12.18 4.57 -10.00
CA ALA A 596 12.10 5.25 -11.29
C ALA A 596 11.32 4.40 -12.31
N GLY A 597 10.35 5.00 -12.99
CA GLY A 597 9.46 4.30 -13.93
C GLY A 597 8.24 3.65 -13.28
N THR A 598 8.14 3.60 -11.96
CA THR A 598 6.98 3.07 -11.22
C THR A 598 6.11 4.19 -10.66
N GLN A 599 4.82 3.91 -10.54
CA GLN A 599 3.80 4.75 -9.94
C GLN A 599 3.16 3.97 -8.79
N GLY A 600 2.90 4.63 -7.67
CA GLY A 600 2.18 4.10 -6.52
C GLY A 600 1.05 5.04 -6.12
N TYR A 601 -0.17 4.51 -6.10
CA TYR A 601 -1.38 5.21 -5.68
C TYR A 601 -2.00 4.49 -4.50
N VAL A 602 -2.33 5.24 -3.44
CA VAL A 602 -3.15 4.70 -2.35
C VAL A 602 -4.59 5.14 -2.61
N LEU A 603 -5.47 4.18 -2.86
CA LEU A 603 -6.84 4.42 -3.32
C LEU A 603 -7.87 3.92 -2.30
N ASP A 604 -9.05 4.55 -2.28
CA ASP A 604 -10.22 4.05 -1.56
C ASP A 604 -10.96 2.97 -2.38
N GLY A 605 -12.01 2.39 -1.81
CA GLY A 605 -12.83 1.36 -2.47
C GLY A 605 -13.54 1.83 -3.74
N ASP A 606 -13.57 3.14 -4.01
CA ASP A 606 -14.14 3.74 -5.21
C ASP A 606 -13.06 4.13 -6.24
N LEU A 607 -11.80 3.71 -6.00
CA LEU A 607 -10.60 4.01 -6.81
C LEU A 607 -10.22 5.49 -6.83
N ASN A 608 -10.63 6.28 -5.84
CA ASN A 608 -10.15 7.65 -5.67
C ASN A 608 -8.88 7.71 -4.83
N PRO A 609 -7.94 8.62 -5.13
CA PRO A 609 -6.77 8.81 -4.28
C PRO A 609 -7.17 9.29 -2.89
N VAL A 610 -6.69 8.59 -1.87
CA VAL A 610 -7.00 8.95 -0.48
C VAL A 610 -6.20 10.18 -0.04
N PRO A 611 -6.71 10.97 0.92
CA PRO A 611 -5.94 12.06 1.53
C PRO A 611 -4.67 11.59 2.23
N LEU A 612 -3.73 12.52 2.40
CA LEU A 612 -2.45 12.22 3.07
C LEU A 612 -2.67 11.69 4.49
N GLY A 613 -2.15 10.47 4.70
CA GLY A 613 -2.19 9.73 5.95
C GLY A 613 -3.51 9.01 6.24
N VAL A 614 -4.42 8.98 5.28
CA VAL A 614 -5.55 8.03 5.26
C VAL A 614 -5.05 6.70 4.70
N VAL A 615 -5.52 5.60 5.29
CA VAL A 615 -5.22 4.25 4.81
C VAL A 615 -6.11 3.93 3.62
N GLY A 616 -5.53 3.30 2.60
CA GLY A 616 -6.22 2.75 1.45
C GLY A 616 -5.45 1.59 0.87
N GLU A 617 -5.92 1.08 -0.26
CA GLU A 617 -5.25 -0.01 -0.98
C GLU A 617 -4.16 0.55 -1.91
N LEU A 618 -3.00 -0.08 -1.93
CA LEU A 618 -1.88 0.32 -2.78
C LEU A 618 -2.03 -0.28 -4.18
N TYR A 619 -2.10 0.59 -5.19
CA TYR A 619 -2.10 0.26 -6.60
C TYR A 619 -0.78 0.69 -7.22
N LEU A 620 -0.19 -0.21 -8.01
CA LEU A 620 1.08 0.02 -8.69
C LEU A 620 0.84 0.17 -10.20
N GLY A 621 1.67 0.98 -10.83
CA GLY A 621 1.62 1.24 -12.26
C GLY A 621 2.99 1.56 -12.84
N GLY A 622 3.09 1.62 -14.16
CA GLY A 622 4.32 1.99 -14.85
C GLY A 622 5.12 0.81 -15.40
N SER A 623 6.43 0.97 -15.52
CA SER A 623 7.30 0.09 -16.30
C SER A 623 7.57 -1.27 -15.64
N GLY A 624 7.35 -1.38 -14.32
CA GLY A 624 7.50 -2.64 -13.58
C GLY A 624 6.39 -3.65 -13.84
N LEU A 625 5.23 -3.21 -14.34
CA LEU A 625 4.05 -4.06 -14.46
C LEU A 625 4.28 -5.25 -15.38
N ALA A 626 4.07 -6.44 -14.83
CA ALA A 626 4.06 -7.69 -15.57
C ALA A 626 3.02 -7.69 -16.70
N ARG A 627 3.22 -8.58 -17.67
CA ARG A 627 2.19 -8.81 -18.71
C ARG A 627 0.89 -9.36 -18.11
N GLY A 628 1.01 -10.21 -17.08
CA GLY A 628 -0.10 -10.85 -16.36
C GLY A 628 0.16 -12.29 -16.00
#